data_AF-A0A6I7Z8S0-F1
#
_entry.id   AF-A0A6I7Z8S0-F1
#
_cell.length_a   1.000
_cell.length_b   1.000
_cell.length_c   1.000
_cell.angle_alpha   90.00
_cell.angle_beta   90.00
_cell.angle_gamma   90.00
#
_symmetry.space_group_name_H-M   'P 1'
#
loop_
_entity.id
_entity.type
_entity.pdbx_description
1 polymer ?
#
loop_
_entity_poly.entity_id
_entity_poly.type
_entity_poly.pdbx_seq_one_letter_code
_entity_poly.pdbx_strand_id
1 'polypeptide(L)' 'MNQGIADIKLIKEVLQESTANAIASGSGISLSTAKKLKSGERNVEKLNLSDAIKITEFAIKNRHVKIEIWK' A
#
# COMPACT_ATOMS: atom_id res chain seq x y z
N MET A 1 16.51 -7.38 -12.48
CA MET A 1 15.12 -7.67 -12.05
C MET A 1 14.30 -6.41 -12.33
N ASN A 2 13.45 -6.42 -13.36
CA ASN A 2 12.57 -5.28 -13.67
C ASN A 2 11.25 -5.44 -12.90
N GLN A 3 11.30 -5.41 -11.57
CA GLN A 3 10.08 -5.23 -10.79
C GLN A 3 9.67 -3.77 -10.96
N GLY A 4 8.50 -3.54 -11.56
CA GLY A 4 7.93 -2.21 -11.71
C GLY A 4 8.01 -1.47 -10.38
N ILE A 5 8.68 -0.33 -10.41
CA ILE A 5 9.03 0.49 -9.24
C ILE A 5 7.77 0.83 -8.40
N ALA A 6 6.60 0.92 -9.02
CA ALA A 6 5.31 1.01 -8.34
C ALA A 6 4.25 0.12 -9.02
N ASP A 7 3.45 -0.59 -8.22
CA ASP A 7 2.37 -1.48 -8.70
C ASP A 7 1.00 -0.99 -8.22
N ILE A 8 0.24 -0.40 -9.12
CA ILE A 8 -1.09 0.16 -8.84
C ILE A 8 -2.06 -0.92 -8.34
N LYS A 9 -1.95 -2.16 -8.82
CA LYS A 9 -2.84 -3.24 -8.40
C LYS A 9 -2.57 -3.61 -6.95
N LEU A 10 -1.30 -3.77 -6.58
CA LEU A 10 -0.91 -4.03 -5.19
C LEU A 10 -1.32 -2.89 -4.26
N ILE A 11 -1.17 -1.63 -4.70
CA ILE A 11 -1.61 -0.48 -3.92
C ILE A 11 -3.13 -0.53 -3.69
N LYS A 12 -3.93 -0.78 -4.74
CA LYS A 12 -5.39 -0.87 -4.63
C LYS A 12 -5.81 -2.00 -3.69
N GLU A 13 -5.17 -3.16 -3.76
CA GLU A 13 -5.43 -4.29 -2.86
C GLU A 13 -5.08 -3.96 -1.40
N VAL A 14 -3.89 -3.40 -1.13
CA VAL A 14 -3.48 -3.06 0.24
C VAL A 14 -4.36 -1.97 0.86
N LEU A 15 -4.86 -1.04 0.04
CA LEU A 15 -5.83 -0.02 0.47
C LEU A 15 -7.17 -0.63 0.89
N GLN A 16 -7.55 -1.80 0.38
CA GLN A 16 -8.75 -2.52 0.82
C GLN A 16 -8.46 -3.33 2.10
N GLU A 17 -7.33 -4.03 2.15
CA GLU A 17 -7.00 -4.98 3.21
C GLU A 17 -6.46 -4.34 4.49
N SER A 18 -5.77 -3.21 4.39
CA SER A 18 -5.09 -2.57 5.52
C SER A 18 -5.79 -1.29 5.99
N THR A 19 -5.61 -0.96 7.27
CA THR A 19 -6.07 0.33 7.83
C THR A 19 -5.16 1.46 7.38
N ALA A 20 -5.67 2.70 7.35
CA ALA A 20 -4.86 3.87 7.01
C ALA A 20 -3.67 4.04 7.98
N ASN A 21 -3.83 3.67 9.25
CA ASN A 21 -2.77 3.70 10.25
C ASN A 21 -1.66 2.68 9.91
N ALA A 22 -2.03 1.44 9.59
CA ALA A 22 -1.06 0.40 9.22
C ALA A 22 -0.26 0.79 7.97
N ILE A 23 -0.95 1.33 6.96
CA ILE A 23 -0.31 1.80 5.72
C ILE A 23 0.65 2.96 6.03
N ALA A 24 0.22 3.97 6.80
CA ALA A 24 1.07 5.11 7.14
C ALA A 24 2.33 4.68 7.91
N SER A 25 2.16 3.88 8.97
CA SER A 25 3.29 3.41 9.79
C SER A 25 4.22 2.48 9.03
N GLY A 26 3.70 1.61 8.16
CA GLY A 26 4.49 0.59 7.47
C GLY A 26 5.11 1.04 6.14
N SER A 27 4.52 2.03 5.46
CA SER A 27 5.07 2.58 4.20
C SER A 27 5.82 3.90 4.40
N GLY A 28 5.62 4.60 5.52
CA GLY A 28 6.23 5.90 5.78
C GLY A 28 5.59 7.06 5.02
N ILE A 29 4.36 6.88 4.50
CA ILE A 29 3.54 7.99 4.00
C ILE A 29 2.78 8.66 5.14
N SER A 30 2.31 9.90 4.93
CA SER A 30 1.52 10.59 5.95
C SER A 30 0.16 9.92 6.16
N LEU A 31 -0.32 9.91 7.41
CA LEU A 31 -1.64 9.38 7.74
C LEU A 31 -2.77 10.08 6.97
N SER A 32 -2.64 11.40 6.75
CA SER A 32 -3.58 12.15 5.92
C SER A 32 -3.66 11.60 4.50
N THR A 33 -2.51 11.30 3.88
CA THR A 33 -2.45 10.70 2.55
C THR A 33 -3.09 9.31 2.53
N ALA A 34 -2.75 8.45 3.50
CA ALA A 34 -3.34 7.12 3.60
C ALA A 34 -4.87 7.17 3.75
N LYS A 35 -5.40 8.12 4.56
CA LYS A 35 -6.84 8.34 4.72
C LYS A 35 -7.50 8.80 3.42
N LYS A 36 -6.93 9.78 2.72
CA LYS A 36 -7.46 10.29 1.44
C LYS A 36 -7.47 9.24 0.33
N LEU A 37 -6.48 8.36 0.31
CA LEU A 37 -6.44 7.23 -0.62
C LEU A 37 -7.53 6.20 -0.30
N LYS A 38 -7.74 5.87 0.99
CA LYS A 38 -8.81 4.96 1.40
C LYS A 38 -10.21 5.53 1.20
N SER A 39 -10.42 6.83 1.40
CA SER A 39 -11.71 7.48 1.20
C SER A 39 -12.07 7.69 -0.28
N GLY A 40 -11.11 7.51 -1.19
CA GLY A 40 -11.27 7.82 -2.61
C GLY A 40 -11.18 9.32 -2.95
N GLU A 41 -10.97 10.20 -1.95
CA GLU A 41 -10.71 11.63 -2.17
C GLU A 41 -9.46 11.85 -3.04
N ARG A 42 -8.48 10.95 -2.92
CA ARG A 42 -7.28 10.93 -3.76
C ARG A 42 -7.24 9.65 -4.60
N ASN A 43 -7.10 9.81 -5.92
CA ASN A 43 -6.92 8.68 -6.84
C ASN A 43 -5.47 8.16 -6.76
N VAL A 44 -5.32 6.83 -6.67
CA VAL A 44 -4.06 6.10 -6.71
C VAL A 44 -3.24 6.42 -7.97
N GLU A 45 -3.89 6.61 -9.12
CA GLU A 45 -3.24 6.95 -10.40
C GLU A 45 -2.59 8.33 -10.39
N LYS A 46 -2.94 9.18 -9.42
CA LYS A 46 -2.39 10.53 -9.21
C LYS A 46 -1.40 10.59 -8.04
N LEU A 47 -0.95 9.44 -7.53
CA LEU A 47 0.14 9.41 -6.55
C LEU A 47 1.45 9.82 -7.21
N ASN A 48 2.29 10.52 -6.45
CA ASN A 48 3.67 10.69 -6.88
C ASN A 48 4.37 9.31 -6.83
N LEU A 49 5.41 9.15 -7.66
CA LEU A 49 6.10 7.87 -7.79
C LEU A 49 6.69 7.40 -6.44
N SER A 50 7.18 8.31 -5.60
CA SER A 50 7.78 7.99 -4.29
C SER A 50 6.78 7.33 -3.34
N ASP A 51 5.59 7.91 -3.19
CA ASP A 51 4.52 7.36 -2.35
C ASP A 51 4.01 6.03 -2.94
N ALA A 52 3.92 5.93 -4.26
CA ALA A 52 3.50 4.70 -4.93
C ALA A 52 4.50 3.55 -4.70
N ILE A 53 5.82 3.82 -4.78
CA ILE A 53 6.87 2.86 -4.43
C ILE A 53 6.70 2.38 -2.99
N LYS A 54 6.64 3.32 -2.04
CA LYS A 54 6.55 3.03 -0.60
C LYS A 54 5.36 2.14 -0.26
N ILE A 55 4.19 2.42 -0.84
CA ILE A 55 2.99 1.61 -0.61
C ILE A 55 3.13 0.23 -1.25
N THR A 56 3.75 0.15 -2.44
CA THR A 56 4.04 -1.13 -3.11
C THR A 56 4.99 -1.99 -2.27
N GLU A 57 6.08 -1.42 -1.75
CA GLU A 57 7.02 -2.11 -0.86
C GLU A 57 6.34 -2.59 0.42
N PHE A 58 5.47 -1.77 1.02
CA PHE A 58 4.65 -2.17 2.15
C PHE A 58 3.75 -3.36 1.79
N ALA A 59 3.05 -3.32 0.65
CA ALA A 59 2.19 -4.41 0.21
C ALA A 59 2.98 -5.72 0.00
N ILE A 60 4.18 -5.65 -0.60
CA ILE A 60 5.06 -6.81 -0.78
C ILE A 60 5.48 -7.40 0.57
N LYS A 61 5.96 -6.56 1.50
CA LYS A 61 6.38 -7.01 2.84
C LYS A 61 5.26 -7.71 3.61
N ASN A 62 4.02 -7.20 3.51
CA ASN A 62 2.88 -7.78 4.24
C ASN A 62 2.29 -9.01 3.55
N ARG A 63 2.41 -9.15 2.23
CA ARG A 63 1.96 -10.36 1.49
C ARG A 63 2.73 -11.62 1.87
N HIS A 64 4.01 -11.48 2.25
CA HIS A 64 4.80 -12.62 2.72
C HIS A 64 4.37 -13.12 4.12
N VAL A 65 3.53 -12.38 4.84
CA VAL A 65 2.99 -12.77 6.15
C VAL A 65 1.59 -13.37 5.98
N LYS A 66 1.47 -14.41 5.16
CA LYS A 66 0.31 -15.30 5.21
C LYS A 66 0.68 -16.47 6.12
N ILE A 67 0.36 -16.36 7.40
CA ILE A 67 0.51 -17.50 8.33
C ILE A 67 -0.54 -18.53 7.91
N GLU A 68 -0.12 -19.56 7.18
CA GLU A 68 -0.93 -20.76 6.97
C GLU A 68 -1.03 -21.49 8.31
N ILE A 69 -2.12 -21.27 9.04
CA ILE A 69 -2.48 -22.11 10.17
C ILE A 69 -3.06 -23.40 9.57
N TRP A 70 -2.23 -24.43 9.47
CA TRP A 70 -2.69 -25.79 9.18
C TRP A 70 -3.58 -26.23 10.34
N LYS A 71 -4.83 -26.60 10.04
CA LYS A 71 -5.79 -27.16 11.01
C LYS A 71 -6.03 -28.62 10.68
#